data_AF-A0A4V5TRX8-F1
#
_entry.id   AF-A0A4V5TRX8-F1
#
_cell.length_a   1.000
_cell.length_b   1.000
_cell.length_c   1.000
_cell.angle_alpha   90.00
_cell.angle_beta   90.00
_cell.angle_gamma   90.00
#
_symmetry.space_group_name_H-M   'P 1'
#
loop_
_entity.id
_entity.type
_entity.pdbx_description
1 polymer ?
#
loop_
_entity_poly.entity_id
_entity_poly.type
_entity_poly.pdbx_seq_one_letter_code
_entity_poly.pdbx_strand_id
1 'polypeptide(L)'
;LNTLIRNPNVSCIMSTIGGMNSNSLLPYIDYDAFQNNPKIMIGYSDATALLLGIYAKTGIPTFYGPALVPSFGECEPFVDYTYKYFVETLLHDQMLPYNIKQPLFWSDEFINWEEKTKEKELRPNNWISVTNGQATGRIIGGNLNTIEGIWGSPYMPCFPR
;
A
#
# COMPACT_ATOMS: atom_id res chain seq x y z
N LEU A 1 1.77 4.92 16.09
CA LEU A 1 2.24 5.55 14.82
C LEU A 1 3.32 6.62 15.07
N ASN A 2 3.02 7.75 15.73
CA ASN A 2 4.03 8.84 15.92
C ASN A 2 5.34 8.40 16.57
N THR A 3 5.32 7.43 17.50
CA THR A 3 6.55 6.86 18.06
C THR A 3 7.45 6.23 16.99
N LEU A 4 6.88 5.57 15.98
CA LEU A 4 7.64 4.99 14.86
C LEU A 4 8.15 6.08 13.91
N ILE A 5 7.32 7.11 13.64
CA ILE A 5 7.70 8.27 12.84
C ILE A 5 8.93 8.97 13.43
N ARG A 6 8.92 9.20 14.74
CA ARG A 6 9.98 9.92 15.45
C ARG A 6 11.21 9.04 15.73
N ASN A 7 11.14 7.73 15.53
CA ASN A 7 12.26 6.84 15.80
C ASN A 7 13.27 6.86 14.64
N PRO A 8 14.51 7.34 14.85
CA PRO A 8 15.52 7.42 13.79
C PRO A 8 15.99 6.04 13.31
N ASN A 9 15.80 4.99 14.09
CA ASN A 9 16.24 3.62 13.74
C ASN A 9 15.21 2.87 12.87
N VAL A 10 14.04 3.45 12.61
CA VAL A 10 13.00 2.86 11.78
C VAL A 10 13.13 3.38 10.35
N SER A 11 13.23 2.49 9.37
CA SER A 11 13.29 2.85 7.94
C SER A 11 11.95 2.62 7.21
N CYS A 12 11.11 1.72 7.72
CA CYS A 12 9.81 1.38 7.15
C CYS A 12 8.75 1.28 8.26
N ILE A 13 7.61 1.91 8.03
CA ILE A 13 6.41 1.83 8.86
C ILE A 13 5.35 1.10 8.04
N MET A 14 4.95 -0.07 8.53
CA MET A 14 4.00 -0.96 7.86
C MET A 14 2.76 -1.14 8.74
N SER A 15 1.57 -1.01 8.14
CA SER A 15 0.33 -1.39 8.84
C SER A 15 0.31 -2.89 9.10
N THR A 16 -0.16 -3.32 10.26
CA THR A 16 -0.35 -4.75 10.53
C THR A 16 -1.54 -5.32 9.74
N ILE A 17 -2.64 -4.58 9.71
CA ILE A 17 -3.87 -4.86 8.96
C ILE A 17 -4.65 -3.54 8.75
N GLY A 18 -5.68 -3.56 7.92
CA GLY A 18 -6.64 -2.47 7.75
C GLY A 18 -7.76 -2.47 8.81
N GLY A 19 -8.98 -2.10 8.41
CA GLY A 19 -10.12 -1.91 9.31
C GLY A 19 -11.06 -0.83 8.76
N MET A 20 -11.46 0.12 9.60
CA MET A 20 -12.34 1.23 9.20
C MET A 20 -12.04 2.59 9.87
N ASN A 21 -11.00 2.65 10.71
CA ASN A 21 -10.85 3.76 11.69
C ASN A 21 -9.52 4.53 11.53
N SER A 22 -8.72 4.21 10.52
CA SER A 22 -7.41 4.84 10.33
C SER A 22 -7.52 6.37 10.12
N ASN A 23 -8.60 6.82 9.49
CA ASN A 23 -8.89 8.25 9.29
C ASN A 23 -8.97 9.04 10.61
N SER A 24 -9.35 8.40 11.71
CA SER A 24 -9.46 9.05 13.03
C SER A 24 -8.11 9.54 13.56
N LEU A 25 -7.00 8.99 13.07
CA LEU A 25 -5.66 9.40 13.48
C LEU A 25 -5.18 10.67 12.78
N LEU A 26 -5.76 11.04 11.63
CA LEU A 26 -5.22 12.08 10.74
C LEU A 26 -4.95 13.44 11.41
N PRO A 27 -5.79 13.96 12.33
CA PRO A 27 -5.50 15.21 13.03
C PRO A 27 -4.34 15.14 14.02
N TYR A 28 -3.89 13.94 14.37
CA TYR A 28 -2.93 13.69 15.46
C TYR A 28 -1.58 13.17 14.97
N ILE A 29 -1.41 12.96 13.66
CA ILE A 29 -0.14 12.52 13.08
C ILE A 29 0.86 13.67 13.12
N ASP A 30 2.09 13.37 13.52
CA ASP A 30 3.20 14.32 13.49
C ASP A 30 3.81 14.38 12.07
N TYR A 31 3.15 15.16 11.20
CA TYR A 31 3.56 15.32 9.80
C TYR A 31 4.92 16.01 9.67
N ASP A 32 5.24 16.97 10.53
CA ASP A 32 6.51 17.68 10.51
C ASP A 32 7.68 16.72 10.83
N ALA A 33 7.52 15.85 11.83
CA ALA A 33 8.52 14.82 12.11
C ALA A 33 8.71 13.85 10.94
N PHE A 34 7.61 13.45 10.26
CA PHE A 34 7.70 12.59 9.07
C PHE A 34 8.40 13.30 7.91
N GLN A 35 8.11 14.59 7.69
CA GLN A 35 8.72 15.38 6.63
C GLN A 35 10.23 15.59 6.87
N ASN A 36 10.63 15.80 8.12
CA ASN A 36 12.04 16.00 8.50
C ASN A 36 12.88 14.72 8.43
N ASN A 37 12.27 13.55 8.63
CA ASN A 37 12.94 12.26 8.51
C ASN A 37 12.06 11.25 7.77
N PRO A 38 11.97 11.36 6.43
CA PRO A 38 11.08 10.51 5.61
C PRO A 38 11.36 9.03 5.80
N LYS A 39 10.30 8.24 5.82
CA LYS A 39 10.36 6.77 5.94
C LYS A 39 9.46 6.13 4.90
N ILE A 40 9.72 4.87 4.57
CA ILE A 40 8.76 4.10 3.79
C ILE A 40 7.49 3.97 4.64
N MET A 41 6.36 4.44 4.12
CA MET A 41 5.04 4.24 4.71
C MET A 41 4.25 3.33 3.78
N ILE A 42 3.89 2.13 4.25
CA ILE A 42 3.28 1.09 3.43
C ILE A 42 2.11 0.38 4.11
N GLY A 43 1.11 0.05 3.31
CA GLY A 43 -0.08 -0.70 3.70
C GLY A 43 -1.12 -0.65 2.59
N TYR A 44 -2.31 -1.16 2.87
CA TYR A 44 -3.43 -1.10 1.93
C TYR A 44 -4.77 -1.15 2.67
N SER A 45 -5.89 -1.13 1.93
CA SER A 45 -7.24 -1.11 2.51
C SER A 45 -7.45 0.15 3.36
N ASP A 46 -7.90 0.04 4.60
CA ASP A 46 -8.13 1.19 5.51
C ASP A 46 -6.89 2.08 5.75
N ALA A 47 -5.69 1.53 5.62
CA ALA A 47 -4.46 2.31 5.70
C ALA A 47 -4.38 3.40 4.62
N THR A 48 -5.19 3.32 3.56
CA THR A 48 -5.34 4.36 2.52
C THR A 48 -5.51 5.75 3.10
N ALA A 49 -6.29 5.89 4.18
CA ALA A 49 -6.48 7.18 4.84
C ALA A 49 -5.15 7.80 5.27
N LEU A 50 -4.26 6.99 5.86
CA LEU A 50 -2.94 7.43 6.32
C LEU A 50 -1.99 7.66 5.15
N LEU A 51 -1.99 6.76 4.15
CA LEU A 51 -1.10 6.85 2.99
C LEU A 51 -1.35 8.14 2.21
N LEU A 52 -2.63 8.43 1.94
CA LEU A 52 -3.04 9.66 1.25
C LEU A 52 -2.88 10.89 2.13
N GLY A 53 -3.22 10.79 3.43
CA GLY A 53 -3.04 11.89 4.38
C GLY A 53 -1.59 12.34 4.52
N ILE A 54 -0.66 11.40 4.68
CA ILE A 54 0.78 11.70 4.73
C ILE A 54 1.24 12.32 3.40
N TYR A 55 0.84 11.75 2.26
CA TYR A 55 1.19 12.31 0.95
C TYR A 55 0.64 13.74 0.78
N ALA A 56 -0.62 13.98 1.13
CA ALA A 56 -1.27 15.30 1.02
C ALA A 56 -0.58 16.36 1.89
N LYS A 57 -0.14 15.98 3.09
CA LYS A 57 0.45 16.90 4.07
C LYS A 57 1.94 17.15 3.88
N THR A 58 2.66 16.22 3.26
CA THR A 58 4.14 16.28 3.18
C THR A 58 4.70 16.26 1.76
N GLY A 59 3.90 15.85 0.77
CA GLY A 59 4.36 15.62 -0.61
C GLY A 59 5.23 14.36 -0.80
N ILE A 60 5.53 13.62 0.28
CA ILE A 60 6.39 12.43 0.25
C ILE A 60 5.60 11.23 -0.28
N PRO A 61 6.09 10.52 -1.32
CA PRO A 61 5.43 9.31 -1.81
C PRO A 61 5.24 8.25 -0.72
N THR A 62 4.05 7.66 -0.69
CA THR A 62 3.70 6.52 0.15
C THR A 62 3.36 5.32 -0.73
N PHE A 63 3.34 4.12 -0.15
CA PHE A 63 3.26 2.88 -0.91
C PHE A 63 1.96 2.14 -0.61
N TYR A 64 1.16 1.91 -1.65
CA TYR A 64 0.03 0.98 -1.58
C TYR A 64 0.55 -0.44 -1.81
N GLY A 65 0.68 -1.22 -0.76
CA GLY A 65 1.41 -2.50 -0.77
C GLY A 65 1.20 -3.32 0.50
N PRO A 66 2.09 -4.29 0.80
CA PRO A 66 1.89 -5.25 1.88
C PRO A 66 1.54 -4.64 3.24
N ALA A 67 0.55 -5.25 3.90
CA ALA A 67 0.32 -5.11 5.34
C ALA A 67 0.75 -6.42 6.02
N LEU A 68 1.34 -6.33 7.21
CA LEU A 68 2.09 -7.46 7.80
C LEU A 68 1.30 -8.78 7.82
N VAL A 69 0.10 -8.77 8.42
CA VAL A 69 -0.70 -9.98 8.63
C VAL A 69 -1.27 -10.53 7.32
N PRO A 70 -2.08 -9.79 6.54
CA PRO A 70 -2.72 -10.37 5.37
C PRO A 70 -1.76 -10.60 4.19
N SER A 71 -0.57 -9.99 4.19
CA SER A 71 0.36 -10.11 3.06
C SER A 71 1.55 -11.01 3.36
N PHE A 72 2.17 -10.89 4.55
CA PHE A 72 3.30 -11.73 4.94
C PHE A 72 2.94 -12.88 5.89
N GLY A 73 1.69 -12.92 6.38
CA GLY A 73 1.11 -14.11 7.00
C GLY A 73 0.47 -15.08 5.99
N GLU A 74 0.42 -14.71 4.70
CA GLU A 74 -0.06 -15.60 3.63
C GLU A 74 0.85 -16.85 3.53
N CYS A 75 0.26 -17.98 3.15
CA CYS A 75 1.02 -19.21 2.94
C CYS A 75 1.74 -19.21 1.59
N GLU A 76 2.78 -20.02 1.47
CA GLU A 76 3.36 -20.37 0.17
C GLU A 76 2.28 -20.96 -0.76
N PRO A 77 2.33 -20.63 -2.07
CA PRO A 77 3.42 -19.91 -2.76
C PRO A 77 3.21 -18.38 -2.90
N PHE A 78 2.04 -17.84 -2.52
CA PHE A 78 1.67 -16.46 -2.85
C PHE A 78 2.46 -15.41 -2.04
N VAL A 79 2.89 -15.76 -0.83
CA VAL A 79 3.73 -14.88 -0.01
C VAL A 79 5.08 -14.57 -0.67
N ASP A 80 5.67 -15.52 -1.41
CA ASP A 80 6.95 -15.32 -2.09
C ASP A 80 6.81 -14.35 -3.26
N TYR A 81 5.71 -14.43 -4.01
CA TYR A 81 5.42 -13.47 -5.07
C TYR A 81 5.24 -12.07 -4.49
N THR A 82 4.53 -11.95 -3.38
CA THR A 82 4.32 -10.69 -2.68
C THR A 82 5.64 -10.11 -2.18
N TYR A 83 6.46 -10.93 -1.53
CA TYR A 83 7.78 -10.53 -1.02
C TYR A 83 8.72 -10.11 -2.15
N LYS A 84 8.72 -10.83 -3.28
CA LYS A 84 9.50 -10.45 -4.46
C LYS A 84 9.18 -9.03 -4.92
N TYR A 85 7.91 -8.67 -5.13
CA TYR A 85 7.54 -7.32 -5.57
C TYR A 85 7.85 -6.25 -4.52
N PHE A 86 7.71 -6.59 -3.22
CA PHE A 86 8.09 -5.71 -2.12
C PHE A 86 9.60 -5.37 -2.16
N VAL A 87 10.45 -6.39 -2.29
CA VAL A 87 11.90 -6.22 -2.38
C VAL A 87 12.30 -5.49 -3.66
N GLU A 88 11.75 -5.89 -4.81
CA GLU A 88 12.02 -5.21 -6.08
C GLU A 88 11.70 -3.72 -6.01
N THR A 89 10.56 -3.34 -5.41
CA THR A 89 10.14 -1.93 -5.39
C THR A 89 10.89 -1.08 -4.36
N LEU A 90 11.26 -1.65 -3.21
CA LEU A 90 11.72 -0.85 -2.05
C LEU A 90 13.19 -1.02 -1.71
N LEU A 91 13.82 -2.12 -2.11
CA LEU A 91 15.19 -2.47 -1.71
C LEU A 91 16.16 -2.48 -2.89
N HIS A 92 15.70 -2.86 -4.08
CA HIS A 92 16.55 -2.90 -5.26
C HIS A 92 16.68 -1.51 -5.91
N ASP A 93 17.88 -1.24 -6.46
CA ASP A 93 18.06 -0.12 -7.38
C ASP A 93 17.22 -0.36 -8.64
N GLN A 94 16.38 0.60 -8.96
CA GLN A 94 15.49 0.55 -10.13
C GLN A 94 15.91 1.58 -11.17
N MET A 95 16.07 1.13 -12.41
CA MET A 95 16.20 2.05 -13.54
C MET A 95 14.82 2.52 -13.98
N LEU A 96 14.73 3.81 -14.34
CA LEU A 96 13.51 4.37 -14.91
C LEU A 96 13.51 4.23 -16.44
N PRO A 97 12.38 3.84 -17.06
CA PRO A 97 11.09 3.51 -16.43
C PRO A 97 11.09 2.12 -15.76
N TYR A 98 10.57 2.04 -14.53
CA TYR A 98 10.37 0.77 -13.86
C TYR A 98 9.09 0.09 -14.37
N ASN A 99 9.23 -1.08 -14.98
CA ASN A 99 8.11 -1.83 -15.55
C ASN A 99 7.50 -2.81 -14.53
N ILE A 100 6.25 -2.57 -14.14
CA ILE A 100 5.51 -3.46 -13.24
C ILE A 100 5.07 -4.70 -14.00
N LYS A 101 5.61 -5.87 -13.63
CA LYS A 101 5.29 -7.14 -14.27
C LYS A 101 4.01 -7.74 -13.69
N GLN A 102 3.16 -8.26 -14.55
CA GLN A 102 2.00 -9.02 -14.15
C GLN A 102 2.41 -10.36 -13.50
N PRO A 103 1.87 -10.72 -12.32
CA PRO A 103 2.11 -12.06 -11.74
C PRO A 103 1.40 -13.12 -12.58
N LEU A 104 2.00 -14.31 -12.70
CA LEU A 104 1.45 -15.40 -13.52
C LEU A 104 0.15 -16.00 -12.94
N PHE A 105 0.07 -16.07 -11.61
CA PHE A 105 -1.04 -16.67 -10.88
C PHE A 105 -1.55 -15.74 -9.77
N TRP A 106 -2.81 -15.90 -9.41
CA TRP A 106 -3.44 -15.20 -8.29
C TRP A 106 -4.48 -16.10 -7.60
N SER A 107 -4.89 -15.73 -6.39
CA SER A 107 -6.00 -16.36 -5.66
C SER A 107 -6.65 -15.34 -4.73
N ASP A 108 -7.96 -15.51 -4.52
CA ASP A 108 -8.77 -14.79 -3.52
C ASP A 108 -9.58 -15.76 -2.64
N GLU A 109 -9.24 -17.06 -2.66
CA GLU A 109 -9.97 -18.06 -1.88
C GLU A 109 -9.93 -17.73 -0.39
N PHE A 110 -11.10 -17.75 0.25
CA PHE A 110 -11.28 -17.46 1.67
C PHE A 110 -10.96 -18.69 2.54
N ILE A 111 -9.69 -19.12 2.49
CA ILE A 111 -9.12 -20.25 3.24
C ILE A 111 -7.73 -19.86 3.75
N ASN A 112 -7.18 -20.67 4.68
CA ASN A 112 -5.80 -20.56 5.17
C ASN A 112 -5.45 -19.22 5.84
N TRP A 113 -6.37 -18.66 6.63
CA TRP A 113 -6.12 -17.42 7.35
C TRP A 113 -5.22 -17.62 8.59
N GLU A 114 -5.62 -18.54 9.48
CA GLU A 114 -4.80 -18.93 10.65
C GLU A 114 -4.02 -20.22 10.38
N GLU A 115 -4.69 -21.23 9.80
CA GLU A 115 -4.13 -22.57 9.60
C GLU A 115 -4.29 -23.01 8.14
N LYS A 116 -3.21 -23.55 7.55
CA LYS A 116 -3.22 -24.08 6.18
C LYS A 116 -3.94 -25.42 6.13
N THR A 117 -5.07 -25.48 5.41
CA THR A 117 -5.92 -26.67 5.30
C THR A 117 -5.78 -27.39 3.94
N LYS A 118 -5.55 -26.63 2.87
CA LYS A 118 -5.30 -27.14 1.51
C LYS A 118 -4.53 -26.10 0.71
N GLU A 119 -3.97 -26.50 -0.42
CA GLU A 119 -3.39 -25.53 -1.37
C GLU A 119 -4.48 -24.64 -1.98
N LYS A 120 -4.16 -23.36 -2.13
CA LYS A 120 -4.99 -22.42 -2.89
C LYS A 120 -4.84 -22.70 -4.39
N GLU A 121 -5.90 -22.49 -5.15
CA GLU A 121 -5.89 -22.61 -6.60
C GLU A 121 -4.95 -21.59 -7.25
N LEU A 122 -4.08 -22.05 -8.15
CA LEU A 122 -3.22 -21.19 -8.97
C LEU A 122 -3.99 -20.72 -10.20
N ARG A 123 -4.82 -19.68 -10.04
CA ARG A 123 -5.62 -19.16 -11.16
C ARG A 123 -4.73 -18.38 -12.12
N PRO A 124 -4.70 -18.71 -13.44
CA PRO A 124 -3.96 -17.93 -14.42
C PRO A 124 -4.42 -16.47 -14.44
N ASN A 125 -3.47 -15.54 -14.52
CA ASN A 125 -3.76 -14.12 -14.44
C ASN A 125 -3.80 -13.44 -15.82
N ASN A 126 -4.75 -12.53 -16.02
CA ASN A 126 -4.79 -11.61 -17.17
C ASN A 126 -5.26 -10.23 -16.69
N TRP A 127 -4.50 -9.18 -17.01
CA TRP A 127 -5.02 -7.81 -16.92
C TRP A 127 -5.98 -7.56 -18.09
N ILE A 128 -7.05 -6.80 -17.81
CA ILE A 128 -8.13 -6.58 -18.77
C ILE A 128 -7.98 -5.18 -19.35
N SER A 129 -7.84 -5.09 -20.67
CA SER A 129 -8.03 -3.82 -21.38
C SER A 129 -9.53 -3.58 -21.56
N VAL A 130 -10.15 -2.93 -20.58
CA VAL A 130 -11.59 -2.57 -20.62
C VAL A 130 -11.84 -1.52 -21.71
N THR A 131 -10.96 -0.51 -21.76
CA THR A 131 -10.94 0.52 -22.79
C THR A 131 -9.51 0.69 -23.28
N ASN A 132 -9.32 0.65 -24.60
CA ASN A 132 -8.00 0.85 -25.21
C ASN A 132 -7.52 2.29 -25.03
N GLY A 133 -6.19 2.47 -24.92
CA GLY A 133 -5.55 3.78 -24.86
C GLY A 133 -4.23 3.75 -24.11
N GLN A 134 -3.58 4.90 -24.02
CA GLN A 134 -2.40 5.12 -23.18
C GLN A 134 -2.59 6.40 -22.37
N ALA A 135 -2.04 6.44 -21.17
CA ALA A 135 -2.03 7.62 -20.31
C ALA A 135 -0.67 7.76 -19.62
N THR A 136 -0.29 8.99 -19.30
CA THR A 136 0.88 9.30 -18.47
C THR A 136 0.50 10.43 -17.53
N GLY A 137 0.77 10.26 -16.25
CA GLY A 137 0.41 11.22 -15.24
C GLY A 137 0.73 10.71 -13.84
N ARG A 138 0.44 11.55 -12.85
CA ARG A 138 0.60 11.19 -11.45
C ARG A 138 -0.52 10.24 -11.04
N ILE A 139 -0.16 9.06 -10.54
CA ILE A 139 -1.11 8.10 -9.96
C ILE A 139 -1.51 8.57 -8.56
N ILE A 140 -2.81 8.67 -8.30
CA ILE A 140 -3.40 8.95 -6.99
C ILE A 140 -4.58 8.01 -6.80
N GLY A 141 -4.66 7.34 -5.66
CA GLY A 141 -5.73 6.39 -5.36
C GLY A 141 -5.41 5.49 -4.17
N GLY A 142 -6.12 4.36 -4.10
CA GLY A 142 -6.03 3.39 -3.00
C GLY A 142 -7.35 2.64 -2.87
N ASN A 143 -7.75 2.30 -1.65
CA ASN A 143 -9.07 1.74 -1.40
C ASN A 143 -10.16 2.83 -1.54
N LEU A 144 -11.05 2.66 -2.52
CA LEU A 144 -12.08 3.66 -2.84
C LEU A 144 -13.07 3.90 -1.68
N ASN A 145 -13.47 2.84 -0.97
CA ASN A 145 -14.39 2.96 0.17
C ASN A 145 -13.76 3.76 1.33
N THR A 146 -12.49 3.53 1.63
CA THR A 146 -11.76 4.32 2.64
C THR A 146 -11.56 5.78 2.22
N ILE A 147 -11.39 6.05 0.91
CA ILE A 147 -11.25 7.41 0.39
C ILE A 147 -12.46 8.28 0.75
N GLU A 148 -13.67 7.72 0.75
CA GLU A 148 -14.89 8.45 1.15
C GLU A 148 -14.78 9.04 2.57
N GLY A 149 -14.10 8.33 3.47
CA GLY A 149 -13.89 8.77 4.86
C GLY A 149 -12.91 9.93 5.05
N ILE A 150 -12.21 10.37 3.99
CA ILE A 150 -11.30 11.52 4.00
C ILE A 150 -11.59 12.54 2.90
N TRP A 151 -12.55 12.26 2.02
CA TRP A 151 -12.85 13.09 0.86
C TRP A 151 -13.23 14.52 1.26
N GLY A 152 -12.73 15.50 0.52
CA GLY A 152 -12.95 16.93 0.80
C GLY A 152 -12.18 17.49 2.00
N SER A 153 -11.45 16.66 2.74
CA SER A 153 -10.60 17.11 3.85
C SER A 153 -9.20 17.54 3.37
N PRO A 154 -8.40 18.23 4.23
CA PRO A 154 -7.00 18.52 3.95
C PRO A 154 -6.08 17.29 3.81
N TYR A 155 -6.59 16.09 4.12
CA TYR A 155 -5.85 14.83 4.04
C TYR A 155 -6.10 14.09 2.71
N MET A 156 -7.05 14.56 1.89
CA MET A 156 -7.25 14.04 0.55
C MET A 156 -6.40 14.86 -0.45
N PRO A 157 -5.47 14.24 -1.20
CA PRO A 157 -4.68 14.96 -2.19
C PRO A 157 -5.57 15.55 -3.28
N CYS A 158 -5.35 16.81 -3.63
CA CYS A 158 -6.04 17.43 -4.76
C CYS A 158 -5.64 16.73 -6.06
N PHE A 159 -6.64 16.37 -6.87
CA PHE A 159 -6.42 16.07 -8.28
C PHE A 159 -6.13 17.40 -8.99
N PRO A 160 -4.96 17.57 -9.64
CA PRO A 160 -4.73 18.74 -10.46
C PRO A 160 -5.85 18.80 -11.52
N ARG A 161 -6.44 19.99 -11.67
CA ARG A 161 -7.38 20.28 -12.76
C ARG A 161 -6.65 20.28 -14.09
#